data_AF-A0A9J6RM23-F1
#
_entry.id   AF-A0A9J6RM23-F1
#
_cell.length_a   1.000
_cell.length_b   1.000
_cell.length_c   1.000
_cell.angle_alpha   90.00
_cell.angle_beta   90.00
_cell.angle_gamma   90.00
#
_symmetry.space_group_name_H-M   'P 1'
#
loop_
_entity.id
_entity.type
_entity.pdbx_description
1 polymer ?
#
loop_
_entity_poly.entity_id
_entity_poly.type
_entity_poly.pdbx_seq_one_letter_code
_entity_poly.pdbx_strand_id
1 'polypeptide(L)'
;MPPISNVVELERFRSPNPAMTEQEQIDEIGASAFLLLRDRAEAHNLSVKKVIAEHMLGLAMVIESVEGADVVRQLLADIENKLTR
;
A
#
# COMPACT_ATOMS: atom_id res chain seq x y z
N MET A 1 -11.89 31.05 21.12
CA MET A 1 -11.81 29.59 20.91
C MET A 1 -11.01 29.36 19.63
N PRO A 2 -9.84 28.71 19.68
CA PRO A 2 -9.13 28.37 18.45
C PRO A 2 -9.78 27.14 17.79
N PRO A 3 -9.68 27.00 16.46
CA PRO A 3 -10.28 25.89 15.74
C PRO A 3 -9.54 24.58 16.06
N ILE A 4 -10.31 23.53 16.35
CA ILE A 4 -9.80 22.17 16.51
C ILE A 4 -9.38 21.68 15.13
N SER A 5 -8.08 21.80 14.86
CA SER A 5 -7.45 21.20 13.68
C SER A 5 -7.40 19.69 13.90
N ASN A 6 -8.27 18.94 13.22
CA ASN A 6 -8.19 17.47 13.15
C ASN A 6 -7.02 16.99 12.26
N VAL A 7 -6.08 17.87 11.93
CA VAL A 7 -4.77 17.52 11.36
C VAL A 7 -3.89 17.10 12.54
N VAL A 8 -4.20 15.94 13.11
CA VAL A 8 -3.32 15.27 14.07
C VAL A 8 -2.08 14.82 13.30
N GLU A 9 -1.07 15.69 13.29
CA GLU A 9 0.33 15.35 13.53
C GLU A 9 0.97 14.23 12.68
N LEU A 10 0.64 14.13 11.38
CA LEU A 10 1.45 13.35 10.43
C LEU A 10 2.91 13.84 10.37
N GLU A 11 3.18 15.08 10.76
CA GLU A 11 4.55 15.62 10.84
C GLU A 11 5.35 15.12 12.05
N ARG A 12 4.73 14.55 13.09
CA ARG A 12 5.46 13.97 14.23
C ARG A 12 5.95 12.54 13.98
N PHE A 13 5.45 11.86 12.94
CA PHE A 13 5.99 10.57 12.50
C PHE A 13 7.27 10.69 11.67
N ARG A 14 7.68 11.91 11.30
CA ARG A 14 8.89 12.19 10.51
C ARG A 14 10.21 12.10 11.29
N SER A 15 10.18 11.72 12.56
CA SER A 15 11.41 11.37 13.27
C SER A 15 11.81 9.96 12.86
N PRO A 16 13.00 9.73 12.27
CA PRO A 16 13.49 8.37 12.07
C PRO A 16 13.66 7.75 13.46
N ASN A 17 12.66 6.99 13.89
CA ASN A 17 12.71 6.27 15.15
C ASN A 17 13.75 5.16 14.98
N PRO A 18 14.83 5.11 15.80
CA PRO A 18 15.88 4.09 15.69
C PRO A 18 15.39 2.65 15.99
N ALA A 19 14.08 2.42 16.12
CA ALA A 19 13.47 1.15 16.45
C ALA A 19 12.26 0.78 15.57
N MET A 20 12.13 1.35 14.36
CA MET A 20 11.12 0.84 13.40
C MET A 20 11.55 -0.53 12.88
N THR A 21 10.69 -1.52 13.09
CA THR A 21 10.83 -2.86 12.54
C THR A 21 10.72 -2.83 11.02
N GLU A 22 11.29 -3.84 10.35
CA GLU A 22 11.16 -3.98 8.89
C GLU A 22 9.69 -4.00 8.44
N GLN A 23 8.81 -4.65 9.22
CA GLN A 23 7.38 -4.70 8.92
C GLN A 23 6.73 -3.32 9.00
N GLU A 24 7.07 -2.50 10.00
CA GLU A 24 6.54 -1.13 10.09
C GLU A 24 7.01 -0.27 8.91
N GLN A 25 8.24 -0.46 8.44
CA GLN A 25 8.76 0.22 7.24
C GLN A 25 7.97 -0.19 5.99
N ILE A 26 7.71 -1.49 5.83
CA ILE A 26 6.91 -2.03 4.72
C ILE A 26 5.48 -1.45 4.78
N ASP A 27 4.86 -1.42 5.96
CA ASP A 27 3.51 -0.92 6.15
C ASP A 27 3.40 0.58 5.85
N GLU A 28 4.40 1.38 6.27
CA GLU A 28 4.45 2.82 5.98
C GLU A 28 4.56 3.10 4.47
N ILE A 29 5.44 2.36 3.78
CA ILE A 29 5.60 2.47 2.32
C ILE A 29 4.30 2.08 1.62
N GLY A 30 3.69 0.96 2.04
CA GLY A 30 2.42 0.48 1.49
C GLY A 30 1.28 1.49 1.69
N ALA A 31 1.16 2.06 2.88
CA ALA A 31 0.16 3.09 3.19
C ALA A 31 0.35 4.35 2.32
N SER A 32 1.59 4.80 2.16
CA SER A 32 1.92 5.96 1.33
C SER A 32 1.57 5.73 -0.14
N ALA A 33 1.87 4.54 -0.68
CA ALA A 33 1.52 4.17 -2.05
C ALA A 33 -0.01 4.11 -2.25
N PHE A 34 -0.74 3.55 -1.28
CA PHE A 34 -2.20 3.51 -1.32
C PHE A 34 -2.83 4.90 -1.35
N LEU A 35 -2.36 5.82 -0.50
CA LEU A 35 -2.87 7.21 -0.48
C LEU A 35 -2.68 7.89 -1.85
N LEU A 36 -1.51 7.72 -2.47
CA LEU A 36 -1.25 8.24 -3.80
C LEU A 36 -2.23 7.66 -4.84
N LEU A 37 -2.43 6.34 -4.85
CA LEU A 37 -3.34 5.69 -5.81
C LEU A 37 -4.78 6.16 -5.62
N ARG A 38 -5.24 6.29 -4.36
CA ARG A 38 -6.57 6.80 -4.03
C ARG A 38 -6.75 8.23 -4.54
N ASP A 39 -5.85 9.13 -4.18
CA ASP A 39 -5.96 10.56 -4.51
C ASP A 39 -5.94 10.77 -6.04
N ARG A 40 -5.13 9.98 -6.76
CA ARG A 40 -5.14 10.00 -8.23
C ARG A 40 -6.44 9.43 -8.81
N ALA A 41 -6.94 8.32 -8.29
CA ALA A 41 -8.21 7.77 -8.76
C ALA A 41 -9.36 8.76 -8.57
N GLU A 42 -9.44 9.41 -7.40
CA GLU A 42 -10.44 10.44 -7.09
C GLU A 42 -10.31 11.66 -8.01
N ALA A 43 -9.10 12.19 -8.22
CA ALA A 43 -8.85 13.32 -9.11
C ALA A 43 -9.30 13.07 -10.56
N HIS A 44 -9.33 11.79 -10.98
CA HIS A 44 -9.78 11.38 -12.31
C HIS A 44 -11.22 10.81 -12.33
N ASN A 45 -11.96 10.90 -11.22
CA ASN A 45 -13.31 10.32 -11.06
C ASN A 45 -13.36 8.81 -11.39
N LEU A 46 -12.30 8.08 -11.04
CA LEU A 46 -12.19 6.64 -11.24
C LEU A 46 -12.50 5.87 -9.94
N SER A 47 -12.93 4.61 -10.10
CA SER A 47 -13.10 3.72 -8.95
C SER A 47 -11.76 3.33 -8.36
N VAL A 48 -11.50 3.73 -7.11
CA VAL A 48 -10.30 3.35 -6.34
C VAL A 48 -10.09 1.83 -6.35
N LYS A 49 -11.17 1.06 -6.13
CA LYS A 49 -11.13 -0.42 -6.18
C LYS A 49 -10.59 -0.94 -7.52
N LYS A 50 -11.04 -0.39 -8.64
CA LYS A 50 -10.58 -0.82 -9.97
C LYS A 50 -9.10 -0.47 -10.17
N VAL A 51 -8.69 0.74 -9.78
CA VAL A 51 -7.28 1.17 -9.89
C VAL A 51 -6.36 0.27 -9.07
N ILE A 52 -6.75 -0.10 -7.85
CA ILE A 52 -5.97 -1.01 -7.00
C ILE A 52 -5.89 -2.40 -7.62
N ALA A 53 -7.01 -2.94 -8.12
CA ALA A 53 -7.02 -4.27 -8.74
C ALA A 53 -6.09 -4.34 -9.96
N GLU A 54 -6.13 -3.33 -10.85
CA GLU A 54 -5.23 -3.24 -12.00
C GLU A 54 -3.77 -3.06 -11.57
N HIS A 55 -3.51 -2.26 -10.52
CA HIS A 55 -2.16 -2.09 -10.00
C HIS A 55 -1.59 -3.39 -9.42
N MET A 56 -2.38 -4.12 -8.64
CA MET A 56 -1.99 -5.44 -8.11
C MET A 56 -1.66 -6.43 -9.24
N LEU A 57 -2.46 -6.44 -10.31
CA LEU A 57 -2.18 -7.25 -11.50
C LEU A 57 -0.86 -6.85 -12.15
N GLY A 58 -0.63 -5.55 -12.35
CA GLY A 58 0.62 -5.04 -12.90
C GLY A 58 1.85 -5.43 -12.05
N LEU A 59 1.75 -5.32 -10.72
CA LEU A 59 2.82 -5.75 -9.81
C LEU A 59 3.10 -7.25 -9.92
N ALA A 60 2.05 -8.08 -9.98
CA ALA A 60 2.20 -9.52 -10.16
C ALA A 60 2.91 -9.87 -11.48
N MET A 61 2.56 -9.18 -12.58
CA MET A 61 3.23 -9.37 -13.87
C MET A 61 4.71 -8.94 -13.84
N VAL A 62 5.04 -7.87 -13.12
CA VAL A 62 6.43 -7.43 -12.94
C VAL A 62 7.23 -8.47 -12.17
N ILE A 63 6.69 -8.99 -11.07
CA ILE A 63 7.35 -10.04 -10.27
C ILE A 63 7.52 -11.31 -11.12
N GLU A 64 6.50 -11.72 -11.88
CA GLU A 64 6.58 -12.88 -12.77
C GLU A 64 7.72 -12.73 -13.77
N SER A 65 7.89 -11.53 -14.33
CA SER A 65 8.91 -11.24 -15.33
C SER A 65 10.34 -11.28 -14.76
N VAL A 66 10.50 -11.01 -13.46
CA VAL A 66 11.81 -10.91 -12.79
C VAL A 66 12.16 -12.20 -12.03
N GLU A 67 11.20 -12.79 -11.34
CA GLU A 67 11.39 -13.89 -10.38
C GLU A 67 10.73 -15.19 -10.84
N GLY A 68 9.89 -15.15 -11.88
CA GLY A 68 9.21 -16.30 -12.45
C GLY A 68 7.81 -16.56 -11.90
N ALA A 69 7.04 -17.36 -12.64
CA ALA A 69 5.63 -17.61 -12.35
C ALA A 69 5.38 -18.34 -11.03
N ASP A 70 6.28 -19.23 -10.60
CA ASP A 70 6.12 -20.00 -9.36
C ASP A 70 6.18 -19.10 -8.11
N VAL A 71 7.07 -18.09 -8.12
CA VAL A 71 7.18 -17.10 -7.04
C VAL A 71 5.90 -16.28 -6.91
N VAL A 72 5.35 -15.80 -8.03
CA VAL A 72 4.10 -15.03 -8.03
C VAL A 72 2.93 -15.88 -7.54
N ARG A 73 2.83 -17.13 -7.96
CA ARG A 73 1.76 -18.03 -7.50
C ARG A 73 1.83 -18.26 -6.00
N GLN A 74 3.03 -18.48 -5.46
CA GLN A 74 3.21 -18.65 -4.01
C GLN A 74 2.81 -17.37 -3.26
N LEU A 75 3.25 -16.20 -3.73
CA LEU A 75 2.90 -14.91 -3.14
C LEU A 75 1.37 -14.68 -3.11
N LEU A 76 0.69 -14.93 -4.24
CA LEU A 76 -0.76 -14.79 -4.32
C LEU A 76 -1.51 -15.77 -3.41
N ALA A 77 -1.01 -17.01 -3.30
CA ALA A 77 -1.56 -18.00 -2.37
C ALA A 77 -1.39 -17.57 -0.90
N ASP A 78 -0.24 -16.98 -0.54
CA ASP A 78 0.00 -16.46 0.80
C ASP A 78 -0.93 -15.28 1.15
N ILE A 79 -1.23 -14.42 0.16
CA ILE A 79 -2.23 -13.35 0.31
C ILE A 79 -3.62 -13.94 0.50
N GLU A 80 -4.02 -14.91 -0.34
CA GLU A 80 -5.33 -15.57 -0.24
C GLU A 80 -5.52 -16.21 1.14
N ASN A 81 -4.51 -16.93 1.64
CA ASN A 81 -4.53 -17.56 2.96
C ASN A 81 -4.69 -16.56 4.12
N LYS A 82 -4.30 -15.29 3.94
CA LYS A 82 -4.51 -14.23 4.94
C LYS A 82 -5.93 -13.66 4.91
N LEU A 83 -6.66 -13.81 3.80
CA LEU A 83 -8.04 -13.32 3.64
C LEU A 83 -9.10 -14.31 4.15
N THR A 84 -8.77 -15.61 4.20
CA THR A 84 -9.67 -16.69 4.65
C THR A 84 -9.63 -16.95 6.16
N ARG A 85 -8.94 -16.09 6.93
CA ARG A 85 -8.94 -16.09 8.40
C ARG A 85 -9.88 -15.02 8.94
#